data_AF-A0A7V6P9K3-F1
#
_entry.id   AF-A0A7V6P9K3-F1
#
_cell.length_a   1.000
_cell.length_b   1.000
_cell.length_c   1.000
_cell.angle_alpha   90.00
_cell.angle_beta   90.00
_cell.angle_gamma   90.00
#
_symmetry.space_group_name_H-M   'P 1'
#
loop_
_entity.id
_entity.type
_entity.pdbx_description
1 polymer ?
#
loop_
_entity_poly.entity_id
_entity_poly.type
_entity_poly.pdbx_seq_one_letter_code
_entity_poly.pdbx_strand_id
1 'polypeptide(L)'
;SLIMGFGMGLLNIGALILTQDSVNWSERGSATASNVFSRNLGSTLGAAILGAVLTYGLANANHGQAITSDQLRDLLNGADMLIDQQELRLALQHALHTTFIAMMLIAVLIVPACLCVPGVKRTYEENVVT
;
A
#
# COMPACT_ATOMS: atom_id res chain seq x y z
N SER A 1 -15.93 7.12 0.99
CA SER A 1 -15.41 6.00 1.82
C SER A 1 -16.23 4.72 1.66
N LEU A 2 -17.56 4.76 1.64
CA LEU A 2 -18.41 3.55 1.56
C LEU A 2 -18.12 2.65 0.35
N ILE A 3 -18.13 3.20 -0.87
CA ILE A 3 -17.88 2.43 -2.11
C ILE A 3 -16.48 1.79 -2.10
N MET A 4 -15.47 2.56 -1.69
CA MET A 4 -14.10 2.07 -1.58
C MET A 4 -13.97 0.96 -0.54
N GLY A 5 -14.58 1.12 0.64
CA GLY A 5 -14.55 0.11 1.71
C GLY A 5 -15.26 -1.19 1.30
N PHE A 6 -16.41 -1.06 0.63
CA PHE A 6 -17.14 -2.21 0.09
C PHE A 6 -16.32 -2.94 -0.98
N GLY A 7 -15.74 -2.20 -1.94
CA GLY A 7 -14.91 -2.77 -2.99
C GLY A 7 -13.67 -3.47 -2.44
N MET A 8 -12.94 -2.83 -1.51
CA MET A 8 -11.77 -3.43 -0.87
C MET A 8 -12.13 -4.70 -0.07
N GLY A 9 -13.26 -4.71 0.64
CA GLY A 9 -13.73 -5.88 1.38
C GLY A 9 -14.03 -7.07 0.47
N LEU A 10 -14.77 -6.83 -0.62
CA LEU A 10 -15.10 -7.86 -1.60
C LEU A 10 -13.86 -8.42 -2.29
N LEU A 11 -12.93 -7.56 -2.72
CA LEU A 11 -11.68 -7.98 -3.36
C LEU A 11 -10.82 -8.84 -2.42
N ASN A 12 -10.71 -8.46 -1.15
CA ASN A 12 -9.92 -9.20 -0.17
C ASN A 12 -10.50 -10.59 0.10
N ILE A 13 -11.83 -10.71 0.21
CA ILE A 13 -12.51 -12.02 0.39
C ILE A 13 -12.38 -12.86 -0.88
N GLY A 14 -12.62 -12.27 -2.05
CA GLY A 14 -12.53 -12.98 -3.34
C GLY A 14 -11.12 -13.52 -3.60
N ALA A 15 -10.08 -12.72 -3.36
CA ALA A 15 -8.68 -13.14 -3.52
C ALA A 15 -8.34 -14.33 -2.61
N LEU A 16 -8.81 -14.33 -1.36
CA LEU A 16 -8.61 -15.45 -0.43
C LEU A 16 -9.26 -16.74 -0.94
N ILE A 17 -10.53 -16.68 -1.36
CA ILE A 17 -11.27 -17.85 -1.84
C ILE A 17 -10.65 -18.41 -3.13
N LEU A 18 -10.29 -17.53 -4.07
CA LEU A 18 -9.63 -17.93 -5.33
C LEU A 18 -8.30 -18.64 -5.09
N THR A 19 -7.51 -18.14 -4.13
CA THR A 19 -6.23 -18.76 -3.75
C THR A 19 -6.44 -20.14 -3.12
N GLN A 20 -7.45 -20.29 -2.27
CA GLN A 20 -7.79 -21.58 -1.64
C GLN A 20 -8.39 -22.60 -2.60
N ASP A 21 -9.14 -22.16 -3.62
CA ASP A 21 -9.69 -23.03 -4.67
C ASP A 21 -8.61 -23.53 -5.64
N SER A 22 -7.51 -22.80 -5.75
CA SER A 22 -6.40 -23.13 -6.66
C SER A 22 -5.42 -24.18 -6.11
N VAL A 23 -5.65 -24.70 -4.89
CA VAL A 23 -4.78 -25.67 -4.22
C VAL A 23 -5.56 -26.85 -3.65
N ASN A 24 -4.87 -27.96 -3.38
CA ASN A 24 -5.48 -29.13 -2.75
C ASN A 24 -5.94 -28.82 -1.32
N TRP A 25 -6.88 -29.63 -0.81
CA TRP A 25 -7.48 -29.40 0.50
C TRP A 25 -6.46 -29.39 1.65
N SER A 26 -5.43 -30.23 1.58
CA SER A 26 -4.32 -30.29 2.54
C SER A 26 -3.43 -29.04 2.56
N GLU A 27 -3.43 -28.26 1.48
CA GLU A 27 -2.54 -27.10 1.30
C GLU A 27 -3.22 -25.76 1.59
N ARG A 28 -4.55 -25.74 1.81
CA ARG A 28 -5.34 -24.52 2.04
C ARG A 28 -4.86 -23.69 3.24
N GLY A 29 -4.35 -24.36 4.28
CA GLY A 29 -3.76 -23.68 5.44
C GLY A 29 -2.50 -22.88 5.06
N SER A 30 -1.61 -23.49 4.29
CA SER A 30 -0.40 -22.84 3.75
C SER A 30 -0.76 -21.71 2.77
N ALA A 31 -1.72 -21.95 1.88
CA ALA A 31 -2.19 -20.95 0.92
C ALA A 31 -2.77 -19.70 1.62
N THR A 32 -3.57 -19.90 2.68
CA THR A 32 -4.10 -18.81 3.49
C THR A 32 -2.99 -18.05 4.21
N ALA A 33 -2.06 -18.78 4.85
CA ALA A 33 -0.91 -18.18 5.55
C ALA A 33 -0.04 -17.36 4.59
N SER A 34 0.24 -17.87 3.39
CA SER A 34 1.00 -17.17 2.35
C SER A 34 0.30 -15.89 1.88
N ASN A 35 -1.03 -15.94 1.68
CA ASN A 35 -1.80 -14.76 1.30
C ASN A 35 -1.77 -13.68 2.39
N VAL A 36 -1.98 -14.07 3.66
CA VAL A 36 -1.94 -13.14 4.80
C VAL A 36 -0.52 -12.58 4.99
N PHE A 37 0.50 -13.42 4.89
CA PHE A 37 1.90 -13.00 4.96
C PHE A 37 2.24 -11.97 3.88
N SER A 38 1.89 -12.26 2.63
CA SER A 38 2.13 -11.36 1.50
C SER A 38 1.44 -10.01 1.68
N ARG A 39 0.20 -10.02 2.21
CA ARG A 39 -0.54 -8.79 2.51
C ARG A 39 0.16 -7.96 3.60
N ASN A 40 0.60 -8.61 4.67
CA ASN A 40 1.30 -7.93 5.76
C ASN A 40 2.66 -7.39 5.30
N LEU A 41 3.39 -8.16 4.50
CA LEU A 41 4.65 -7.73 3.89
C LEU A 41 4.43 -6.50 3.00
N GLY A 42 3.42 -6.55 2.12
CA GLY A 42 3.05 -5.42 1.27
C GLY A 42 2.63 -4.17 2.06
N SER A 43 1.87 -4.32 3.14
CA SER A 43 1.50 -3.21 4.02
C SER A 43 2.71 -2.57 4.68
N THR A 44 3.63 -3.37 5.21
CA THR A 44 4.84 -2.88 5.87
C THR A 44 5.78 -2.18 4.89
N LEU A 45 6.05 -2.81 3.74
CA LEU A 45 6.88 -2.21 2.69
C LEU A 45 6.24 -0.93 2.12
N GLY A 46 4.93 -0.95 1.86
CA GLY A 46 4.19 0.21 1.39
C GLY A 46 4.26 1.37 2.37
N ALA A 47 4.04 1.12 3.66
CA ALA A 47 4.15 2.15 4.69
C ALA A 47 5.58 2.72 4.78
N ALA A 48 6.61 1.88 4.71
CA ALA A 48 8.00 2.32 4.75
C ALA A 48 8.37 3.19 3.53
N ILE A 49 8.00 2.77 2.32
CA ILE A 49 8.27 3.51 1.08
C ILE A 49 7.52 4.85 1.09
N LEU A 50 6.22 4.85 1.41
CA LEU A 50 5.43 6.08 1.44
C LEU A 50 5.89 7.03 2.55
N GLY A 51 6.31 6.51 3.70
CA GLY A 51 6.93 7.30 4.75
C GLY A 51 8.23 7.97 4.27
N ALA A 52 9.09 7.23 3.57
CA ALA A 52 10.31 7.80 2.98
C ALA A 52 10.00 8.86 1.91
N VAL A 53 9.00 8.64 1.04
CA VAL A 53 8.54 9.62 0.04
C VAL A 53 8.02 10.88 0.72
N LEU A 54 7.25 10.75 1.79
CA LEU A 54 6.73 11.89 2.54
C LEU A 54 7.87 12.71 3.16
N THR A 55 8.81 12.04 3.85
CA THR A 55 9.98 12.69 4.43
C THR A 55 10.82 13.40 3.37
N TYR A 56 11.01 12.77 2.20
CA TYR A 56 11.71 13.38 1.07
C TYR A 56 10.96 14.61 0.52
N GLY A 57 9.65 14.51 0.32
CA GLY A 57 8.83 15.62 -0.16
C GLY A 57 8.85 16.81 0.80
N LEU A 58 8.90 16.55 2.10
CA LEU A 58 8.99 17.59 3.14
C LEU A 58 10.36 18.27 3.15
N ALA A 59 11.45 17.50 3.04
CA ALA A 59 12.81 18.04 2.95
C ALA A 59 13.00 18.87 1.68
N ASN A 60 12.44 18.43 0.55
CA ASN A 60 12.53 19.15 -0.72
C ASN A 60 11.80 20.50 -0.69
N ALA A 61 10.65 20.56 0.01
CA ALA A 61 9.91 21.80 0.17
C ALA A 61 10.60 22.82 1.08
N ASN A 62 11.51 22.38 1.96
CA ASN A 62 12.27 23.23 2.88
C ASN A 62 13.72 23.44 2.41
N HIS A 63 13.94 23.61 1.10
CA HIS A 63 15.26 23.85 0.49
C HIS A 63 16.34 22.79 0.86
N GLY A 64 15.93 21.54 1.12
CA GLY A 64 16.84 20.46 1.50
C GLY A 64 17.19 20.41 3.00
N GLN A 65 16.65 21.31 3.83
CA GLN A 65 16.73 21.18 5.28
C GLN A 65 15.68 20.20 5.79
N ALA A 66 16.14 19.13 6.45
CA ALA A 66 15.25 18.19 7.10
C ALA A 66 14.46 18.91 8.20
N ILE A 67 13.13 18.93 8.07
CA ILE A 67 12.23 19.36 9.14
C ILE A 67 12.33 18.34 10.27
N THR A 68 12.67 18.78 11.47
CA THR A 68 12.83 17.87 12.61
C THR A 68 11.47 17.37 13.11
N SER A 69 11.46 16.16 13.69
CA SER A 69 10.23 15.58 14.25
C SER A 69 9.57 16.48 15.29
N ASP A 70 10.35 17.24 16.05
CA ASP A 70 9.87 18.18 17.07
C ASP A 70 9.17 19.38 16.43
N GLN A 71 9.72 19.96 15.35
CA GLN A 71 9.06 21.03 14.61
C GLN A 71 7.71 20.58 14.04
N LEU A 72 7.63 19.37 13.50
CA LEU A 72 6.38 18.81 12.99
C LEU A 72 5.36 18.56 14.12
N ARG A 73 5.83 18.11 15.28
CA ARG A 73 5.01 17.86 16.48
C ARG A 73 4.42 19.16 17.04
N ASP A 74 5.24 20.20 17.16
CA ASP A 74 4.82 21.51 17.67
C ASP A 74 3.79 22.16 16.76
N LEU A 75 3.91 21.96 15.44
CA LEU A 75 2.93 22.41 14.46
C LEU A 75 1.59 21.66 14.52
N LEU A 76 1.62 20.35 14.72
CA LEU A 76 0.41 19.56 14.96
C LEU A 76 -0.27 19.93 16.28
N ASN A 77 0.50 20.34 17.28
CA ASN A 77 0.00 20.78 18.58
C ASN A 77 -0.49 22.24 18.59
N GLY A 78 -0.34 22.96 17.49
CA GLY A 78 -0.76 24.36 17.38
C GLY A 78 0.06 25.32 18.24
N ALA A 79 1.31 24.98 18.57
CA ALA A 79 2.21 25.90 19.23
C ALA A 79 2.46 27.12 18.33
N ASP A 80 2.50 28.33 18.90
CA ASP A 80 2.84 29.57 18.20
C ASP A 80 4.29 29.49 17.71
N MET A 81 4.47 28.91 16.53
CA MET A 81 5.77 28.80 15.89
C MET A 81 6.17 30.16 15.32
N LEU A 82 7.43 30.53 15.52
CA LEU A 82 8.12 31.65 14.85
C LEU A 82 8.33 31.42 13.34
N ILE A 83 7.89 30.27 12.82
CA ILE A 83 7.88 29.91 11.40
C ILE A 83 6.52 30.33 10.84
N ASP A 84 6.52 31.04 9.72
CA ASP A 84 5.29 31.43 9.04
C ASP A 84 4.43 30.18 8.78
N GLN A 85 3.25 30.11 9.40
CA GLN A 85 2.34 28.97 9.25
C GLN A 85 2.03 28.68 7.77
N GLN A 86 2.18 29.68 6.92
CA GLN A 86 1.99 29.58 5.48
C GLN A 86 3.08 28.75 4.79
N GLU A 87 4.35 28.91 5.15
CA GLU A 87 5.47 28.15 4.57
C GLU A 87 5.38 26.66 4.91
N LEU A 88 5.08 26.32 6.16
CA LEU A 88 4.93 24.91 6.53
C LEU A 88 3.69 24.29 5.89
N ARG A 89 2.55 25.00 5.81
CA ARG A 89 1.36 24.47 5.12
C ARG A 89 1.66 24.15 3.66
N LEU A 90 2.43 25.00 2.98
CA LEU A 90 2.88 24.76 1.61
C LEU A 90 3.81 23.55 1.53
N ALA A 91 4.73 23.40 2.48
CA ALA A 91 5.62 22.25 2.54
C ALA A 91 4.87 20.93 2.75
N LEU A 92 3.91 20.91 3.68
CA LEU A 92 3.05 19.75 3.93
C LEU A 92 2.19 19.42 2.70
N GLN A 93 1.58 20.43 2.07
CA GLN A 93 0.80 20.27 0.84
C GLN A 93 1.65 19.63 -0.27
N HIS A 94 2.87 20.11 -0.47
CA HIS A 94 3.78 19.57 -1.49
C HIS A 94 4.20 18.13 -1.19
N ALA A 95 4.52 17.84 0.08
CA ALA A 95 4.91 16.50 0.51
C ALA A 95 3.77 15.49 0.37
N LEU A 96 2.55 15.87 0.74
CA LEU A 96 1.35 15.04 0.56
C LEU A 96 1.03 14.81 -0.90
N HIS A 97 1.09 15.86 -1.73
CA HIS A 97 0.87 15.75 -3.16
C HIS A 97 1.87 14.78 -3.82
N THR A 98 3.15 14.89 -3.45
CA THR A 98 4.20 13.97 -3.90
C THR A 98 3.90 12.52 -3.47
N THR A 99 3.44 12.33 -2.24
CA THR A 99 3.04 11.01 -1.72
C THR A 99 1.86 10.43 -2.50
N PHE A 100 0.83 11.22 -2.80
CA PHE A 100 -0.31 10.77 -3.61
C PHE A 100 0.08 10.39 -5.03
N ILE A 101 0.98 11.14 -5.66
CA ILE A 101 1.53 10.78 -6.99
C ILE A 101 2.28 9.45 -6.90
N ALA A 102 3.12 9.25 -5.88
CA ALA A 102 3.81 7.98 -5.68
C ALA A 102 2.82 6.81 -5.49
N MET A 103 1.76 6.99 -4.69
CA MET A 103 0.68 6.01 -4.53
C MET A 103 -0.03 5.70 -5.86
N MET A 104 -0.30 6.73 -6.67
CA MET A 104 -0.91 6.58 -7.99
C MET A 104 -0.01 5.78 -8.93
N LEU A 105 1.30 6.06 -8.96
CA LEU A 105 2.25 5.30 -9.77
C LEU A 105 2.31 3.83 -9.33
N ILE A 106 2.38 3.56 -8.02
CA ILE A 106 2.35 2.19 -7.49
C ILE A 106 1.05 1.48 -7.93
N ALA A 107 -0.11 2.14 -7.83
CA ALA A 107 -1.38 1.58 -8.24
C ALA A 107 -1.42 1.27 -9.75
N VAL A 108 -0.90 2.17 -10.59
CA VAL A 108 -0.80 1.95 -12.04
C VAL A 108 0.14 0.79 -12.36
N LEU A 109 1.23 0.60 -11.60
CA LEU A 109 2.18 -0.51 -11.78
C LEU A 109 1.63 -1.87 -11.32
N ILE A 110 0.67 -1.91 -10.39
CA ILE A 110 0.02 -3.16 -9.96
C ILE A 110 -0.75 -3.81 -11.12
N VAL A 111 -1.42 -3.01 -11.96
CA VAL A 111 -2.21 -3.54 -13.09
C VAL A 111 -1.39 -4.40 -14.06
N PRO A 112 -0.27 -3.92 -14.65
CA PRO A 112 0.56 -4.75 -15.50
C PRO A 112 1.23 -5.90 -14.73
N ALA A 113 1.59 -5.72 -13.46
CA ALA A 113 2.11 -6.81 -12.64
C ALA A 113 1.11 -7.96 -12.50
N CYS A 114 -0.19 -7.66 -12.33
CA CYS A 114 -1.25 -8.66 -12.32
C CYS A 114 -1.46 -9.31 -13.70
N LEU A 115 -1.34 -8.55 -14.79
CA LEU A 115 -1.48 -9.09 -16.16
C LEU A 115 -0.32 -10.02 -16.54
N CYS A 116 0.86 -9.84 -15.94
CA CYS A 116 2.01 -10.72 -16.13
C CYS A 116 1.85 -12.10 -15.47
N VAL A 117 0.81 -12.34 -14.66
CA VAL A 117 0.57 -13.66 -14.04
C VAL A 117 0.10 -14.64 -15.13
N PRO A 118 0.91 -15.63 -15.52
CA PRO A 118 0.51 -16.60 -16.53
C PRO A 118 -0.63 -17.49 -16.01
N GLY A 119 -1.60 -17.78 -16.89
CA GLY A 119 -2.77 -18.59 -16.53
C GLY A 119 -2.40 -20.02 -16.10
N VAL A 120 -2.97 -20.47 -14.98
CA VAL A 120 -2.84 -21.85 -14.48
C VAL A 120 -3.61 -22.79 -15.42
N LYS A 121 -2.92 -23.72 -16.09
CA LYS A 121 -3.57 -24.82 -16.81
C LYS A 121 -4.09 -25.82 -15.78
N ARG A 122 -5.42 -25.93 -15.63
CA ARG A 122 -6.04 -27.02 -14.85
C ARG A 122 -5.88 -28.34 -15.61
N THR A 123 -4.85 -29.11 -15.30
CA THR A 123 -4.81 -30.53 -15.66
C THR A 123 -5.75 -31.25 -14.70
N TYR A 124 -7.02 -31.38 -15.08
CA TYR A 124 -7.92 -32.33 -14.44
C TYR A 124 -7.42 -33.72 -14.80
N GLU A 125 -6.68 -34.36 -13.90
CA GLU A 125 -6.47 -35.80 -13.98
C GLU A 125 -7.82 -36.48 -13.76
N GLU A 126 -8.40 -36.88 -14.89
CA GLU A 126 -9.19 -38.08 -15.12
C GLU A 126 -8.64 -39.28 -14.30
N ASN A 127 -8.95 -39.35 -13.00
CA ASN A 127 -8.68 -40.51 -12.15
C ASN A 127 -9.79 -40.71 -11.10
N VAL A 128 -11.04 -40.50 -11.54
CA VAL A 128 -12.23 -40.95 -10.81
C VAL A 128 -13.10 -41.75 -11.77
N VAL A 129 -12.59 -42.88 -12.31
CA VAL A 129 -13.34 -44.14 -12.56
C VAL A 129 -12.31 -45.23 -12.92
N THR A 130 -11.74 -45.91 -11.91
CA THR A 130 -11.47 -47.37 -11.94
C THR A 130 -11.50 -47.88 -10.51
#